data_AF-A0A178U5S8-F1
#
_entry.id   AF-A0A178U5S8-F1
#
_cell.length_a   1.000
_cell.length_b   1.000
_cell.length_c   1.000
_cell.angle_alpha   90.00
_cell.angle_beta   90.00
_cell.angle_gamma   90.00
#
_symmetry.space_group_name_H-M   'P 1'
#
loop_
_entity.id
_entity.type
_entity.pdbx_description
1 polymer ?
#
loop_
_entity_poly.entity_id
_entity_poly.type
_entity_poly.pdbx_seq_one_letter_code
_entity_poly.pdbx_strand_id
1 'polypeptide(L)'
;MLMRMAQTRFLRTCVGSVLVGGVKAYTMFDSGATHCFVSPELARCWDSRIEYSEKRRKVETAGPRLVKSSRTYRDVPVEIEGVELCVNFLGMELKRYEIILMMGG
;
A
#
# COMPACT_ATOMS: atom_id res chain seq x y z
N MET A 1 27.01 -2.05 6.93
CA MET A 1 26.26 -3.30 7.12
C MET A 1 25.59 -3.62 5.79
N LEU A 2 26.19 -4.54 5.02
CA LEU A 2 25.78 -4.83 3.63
C LEU A 2 24.70 -5.90 3.65
N MET A 3 23.45 -5.54 3.39
CA MET A 3 22.39 -6.54 3.24
C MET A 3 22.50 -7.14 1.85
N ARG A 4 23.08 -8.34 1.75
CA ARG A 4 22.93 -9.21 0.58
C ARG A 4 21.49 -9.73 0.58
N MET A 5 20.59 -9.05 -0.14
CA MET A 5 19.37 -9.68 -0.59
C MET A 5 19.79 -10.75 -1.60
N ALA A 6 19.66 -12.02 -1.20
CA ALA A 6 20.01 -13.15 -2.04
C ALA A 6 19.28 -13.05 -3.38
N GLN A 7 20.07 -12.89 -4.44
CA GLN A 7 19.65 -12.95 -5.83
C GLN A 7 19.02 -14.33 -6.08
N THR A 8 17.70 -14.41 -5.94
CA THR A 8 16.90 -15.61 -6.19
C THR A 8 15.77 -15.18 -7.10
N ARG A 9 15.80 -15.65 -8.36
CA ARG A 9 14.82 -15.45 -9.45
C ARG A 9 13.56 -14.63 -9.08
N PHE A 10 13.49 -13.38 -9.55
CA PHE A 10 12.27 -12.58 -9.82
C PHE A 10 11.09 -12.80 -8.85
N LEU A 11 11.25 -12.45 -7.57
CA LEU A 11 10.09 -12.25 -6.70
C LEU A 11 9.35 -10.99 -7.18
N ARG A 12 8.16 -11.17 -7.77
CA ARG A 12 7.26 -10.05 -8.15
C ARG A 12 6.72 -9.30 -6.93
N THR A 13 6.76 -9.94 -5.76
CA THR A 13 6.30 -9.37 -4.50
C THR A 13 7.22 -9.74 -3.34
N CYS A 14 7.33 -8.86 -2.34
CA CYS A 14 7.90 -9.17 -1.02
C CYS A 14 6.98 -8.65 0.09
N VAL A 15 7.16 -9.13 1.32
CA VAL A 15 6.31 -8.76 2.47
C VAL A 15 7.16 -8.30 3.64
N GLY A 16 6.67 -7.32 4.38
CA GLY A 16 7.35 -6.77 5.55
C GLY A 16 6.43 -5.86 6.36
N SER A 17 6.90 -5.37 7.49
CA SER A 17 6.19 -4.35 8.27
C SER A 17 6.89 -3.01 8.13
N VAL A 18 6.13 -1.96 7.83
CA VAL A 18 6.61 -0.57 7.71
C VAL A 18 5.66 0.37 8.45
N LEU A 19 6.09 1.59 8.75
CA LEU A 19 5.19 2.62 9.30
C LEU A 19 4.48 3.34 8.15
N VAL A 20 3.15 3.39 8.18
CA VAL A 20 2.33 4.08 7.19
C VAL A 20 1.32 4.97 7.92
N GLY A 21 1.37 6.27 7.66
CA GLY A 21 0.59 7.28 8.39
C GLY A 21 0.84 7.22 9.91
N GLY A 22 2.05 6.83 10.32
CA GLY A 22 2.43 6.63 11.73
C GLY A 22 1.93 5.32 12.36
N VAL A 23 1.35 4.40 11.59
CA VAL A 23 0.87 3.10 12.08
C VAL A 23 1.70 1.97 11.48
N LYS A 24 2.14 1.02 12.32
CA LYS A 24 2.87 -0.16 11.83
C LYS A 24 1.91 -1.08 11.07
N ALA A 25 2.19 -1.32 9.80
CA ALA A 25 1.30 -2.04 8.89
C ALA A 25 2.01 -3.23 8.23
N TYR A 26 1.34 -4.37 8.16
CA TYR A 26 1.79 -5.52 7.39
C TYR A 26 1.56 -5.29 5.89
N THR A 27 2.66 -5.19 5.16
CA THR A 27 2.74 -4.60 3.84
C THR A 27 3.24 -5.61 2.82
N MET A 28 2.52 -5.73 1.70
CA MET A 28 3.00 -6.39 0.50
C MET A 28 3.56 -5.35 -0.45
N PHE A 29 4.81 -5.49 -0.84
CA PHE A 29 5.41 -4.74 -1.92
C PHE A 29 5.20 -5.51 -3.22
N ASP A 30 4.60 -4.88 -4.23
CA ASP A 30 4.17 -5.54 -5.46
C ASP A 30 4.59 -4.73 -6.68
N SER A 31 5.54 -5.25 -7.46
CA SER A 31 6.01 -4.60 -8.69
C SER A 31 5.02 -4.75 -9.85
N GLY A 32 3.97 -5.56 -9.70
CA GLY A 32 2.90 -5.72 -10.68
C GLY A 32 1.67 -4.84 -10.40
N ALA A 33 1.62 -4.15 -9.26
CA ALA A 33 0.54 -3.23 -8.92
C ALA A 33 0.64 -1.94 -9.73
N THR A 34 -0.51 -1.34 -10.08
CA THR A 34 -0.59 -0.04 -10.76
C THR A 34 -1.01 1.10 -9.83
N HIS A 35 -1.33 0.79 -8.58
CA HIS A 35 -1.61 1.75 -7.52
C HIS A 35 -1.17 1.16 -6.18
N CYS A 36 -0.97 2.01 -5.18
CA CYS A 36 -0.86 1.58 -3.79
C CYS A 36 -2.26 1.43 -3.18
N PHE A 37 -2.45 0.43 -2.33
CA PHE A 37 -3.73 0.11 -1.69
C PHE A 37 -3.62 0.07 -0.18
N VAL A 38 -4.71 0.45 0.49
CA VAL A 38 -4.84 0.39 1.95
C VAL A 38 -6.14 -0.32 2.33
N SER A 39 -6.09 -1.14 3.38
CA SER A 39 -7.30 -1.74 3.97
C SER A 39 -8.18 -0.67 4.63
N PRO A 40 -9.52 -0.81 4.62
CA PRO A 40 -10.38 0.16 5.29
C PRO A 40 -10.13 0.22 6.80
N GLU A 41 -9.72 -0.88 7.41
CA GLU A 41 -9.41 -0.96 8.83
C GLU A 41 -8.24 -0.04 9.21
N LEU A 42 -7.11 -0.14 8.50
CA LEU A 42 -5.96 0.70 8.75
C LEU A 42 -6.23 2.16 8.38
N ALA A 43 -6.92 2.40 7.27
CA ALA A 43 -7.19 3.75 6.78
C ALA A 43 -8.02 4.59 7.76
N ARG A 44 -8.88 3.97 8.59
CA ARG A 44 -9.66 4.66 9.63
C ARG A 44 -8.79 5.31 10.70
N CYS A 45 -7.55 4.85 10.88
CA CYS A 45 -6.59 5.50 11.76
C CYS A 45 -6.16 6.89 11.24
N TRP A 46 -6.44 7.20 9.97
CA TRP A 46 -6.01 8.44 9.31
C TRP A 46 -7.13 9.44 9.06
N ASP A 47 -8.41 9.05 9.17
CA ASP A 47 -9.57 9.85 8.74
C ASP A 47 -9.60 11.28 9.33
N SER A 48 -8.98 11.52 10.49
CA SER A 48 -8.87 12.84 11.13
C SER A 48 -7.57 13.59 10.88
N ARG A 49 -6.59 12.96 10.22
CA ARG A 49 -5.21 13.45 10.10
C ARG A 49 -4.74 13.60 8.65
N ILE A 50 -5.34 12.86 7.72
CA ILE A 50 -4.91 12.79 6.32
C ILE A 50 -6.08 13.14 5.42
N GLU A 51 -5.83 14.01 4.43
CA GLU A 51 -6.82 14.37 3.43
C GLU A 51 -7.17 13.17 2.55
N TYR A 52 -8.47 12.97 2.32
CA TYR A 52 -8.97 11.98 1.37
C TYR A 52 -10.06 12.55 0.48
N SER A 53 -10.20 11.94 -0.70
CA SER A 53 -11.29 12.24 -1.63
C SER A 53 -12.09 10.99 -1.95
N GLU A 54 -13.40 11.15 -2.08
CA GLU A 54 -14.29 10.04 -2.46
C GLU A 54 -14.54 10.06 -3.96
N LYS A 55 -14.05 9.03 -4.66
CA LYS A 55 -14.30 8.83 -6.09
C LYS A 55 -14.50 7.34 -6.35
N ARG A 56 -15.65 6.98 -6.91
CA ARG A 56 -15.90 5.60 -7.36
C ARG A 56 -14.98 5.28 -8.53
N ARG A 57 -14.02 4.39 -8.31
CA ARG A 57 -13.17 3.83 -9.37
C ARG A 57 -13.37 2.32 -9.47
N LYS A 58 -13.31 1.80 -10.69
CA LYS A 58 -13.17 0.36 -10.93
C LYS A 58 -11.67 0.05 -10.95
N VAL A 59 -11.24 -0.81 -10.05
CA VAL A 59 -9.87 -1.34 -10.04
C VAL A 59 -9.92 -2.78 -10.55
N GLU A 60 -9.18 -3.04 -11.62
CA GLU A 60 -8.93 -4.39 -12.09
C GLU A 60 -7.87 -5.04 -11.21
N THR A 61 -8.17 -6.24 -10.73
CA THR A 61 -7.23 -7.04 -9.93
C THR A 61 -6.86 -8.29 -10.72
N ALA A 62 -5.77 -8.96 -10.35
CA ALA A 62 -5.34 -10.20 -11.01
C ALA A 62 -6.33 -11.38 -10.82
N GLY A 63 -7.45 -11.19 -10.12
CA GLY A 63 -8.54 -12.15 -9.97
C GLY A 63 -9.87 -11.62 -10.53
N PRO A 64 -10.96 -12.39 -10.48
CA PRO A 64 -12.25 -12.04 -11.10
C PRO A 64 -12.98 -10.86 -10.44
N ARG A 65 -12.36 -10.20 -9.45
CA ARG A 65 -13.03 -9.22 -8.60
C ARG A 65 -12.68 -7.80 -9.03
N LEU A 66 -13.67 -7.13 -9.62
CA LEU A 66 -13.70 -5.67 -9.69
C LEU A 66 -13.91 -5.13 -8.27
N VAL A 67 -12.95 -4.37 -7.75
CA VAL A 67 -13.16 -3.69 -6.46
C VAL A 67 -13.54 -2.24 -6.70
N LYS A 68 -14.65 -1.85 -6.07
CA LYS A 68 -15.06 -0.45 -5.96
C LYS A 68 -14.17 0.19 -4.89
N SER A 69 -13.09 0.84 -5.30
CA SER A 69 -12.37 1.74 -4.41
C SER A 69 -13.23 2.97 -4.18
N SER A 70 -13.46 3.33 -2.92
CA SER A 70 -14.30 4.47 -2.53
C SER A 70 -13.50 5.71 -2.18
N ARG A 71 -12.32 5.55 -1.56
CA ARG A 71 -11.49 6.65 -1.05
C ARG A 71 -10.09 6.64 -1.65
N THR A 72 -9.56 7.83 -1.89
CA THR A 72 -8.15 8.07 -2.20
C THR A 72 -7.56 8.93 -1.09
N TYR A 73 -6.57 8.41 -0.37
CA TYR A 73 -5.79 9.12 0.65
C TYR A 73 -4.54 9.68 -0.02
N ARG A 74 -4.24 10.96 0.22
CA ARG A 74 -3.12 11.63 -0.44
C ARG A 74 -1.95 11.86 0.50
N ASP A 75 -0.75 11.80 -0.07
CA ASP A 75 0.50 12.17 0.59
C ASP A 75 0.67 11.52 1.97
N VAL A 76 0.31 10.25 2.09
CA VAL A 76 0.43 9.48 3.34
C VAL A 76 1.91 9.20 3.58
N PRO A 77 2.47 9.56 4.75
CA PRO A 77 3.87 9.26 5.08
C PRO A 77 4.09 7.75 5.20
N VAL A 78 5.12 7.24 4.52
CA VAL A 78 5.57 5.85 4.58
C VAL A 78 7.04 5.85 4.98
N GLU A 79 7.37 5.26 6.13
CA GLU A 79 8.75 5.14 6.59
C GLU A 79 9.30 3.75 6.29
N ILE A 80 10.41 3.72 5.53
CA ILE A 80 11.15 2.50 5.19
C ILE A 80 12.61 2.74 5.53
N GLU A 81 13.16 1.98 6.48
CA GLU A 81 14.57 2.08 6.91
C GLU A 81 15.00 3.52 7.25
N GLY A 82 14.11 4.28 7.91
CA GLY A 82 14.36 5.68 8.31
C GLY A 82 14.22 6.72 7.19
N VAL A 83 13.80 6.30 6.00
CA VAL A 83 13.46 7.21 4.88
C VAL A 83 11.95 7.36 4.80
N GLU A 84 11.47 8.60 4.85
CA GLU A 84 10.06 8.93 4.67
C GLU A 84 9.74 9.20 3.19
N LEU A 85 8.66 8.58 2.71
CA LEU A 85 8.11 8.73 1.36
C LEU A 85 6.64 9.16 1.46
N CYS A 86 6.20 10.11 0.63
CA CYS A 86 4.79 10.45 0.52
C CYS A 86 4.12 9.57 -0.54
N VAL A 87 3.10 8.81 -0.15
CA VAL A 87 2.43 7.84 -1.02
C VAL A 87 0.92 8.06 -1.06
N ASN A 88 0.34 7.98 -2.26
CA ASN A 88 -1.10 8.03 -2.46
C ASN A 88 -1.69 6.62 -2.39
N PHE A 89 -2.77 6.44 -1.62
CA PHE A 89 -3.41 5.14 -1.44
C PHE A 89 -4.85 5.12 -1.93
N LEU A 90 -5.23 4.00 -2.56
CA LEU A 90 -6.61 3.65 -2.84
C LEU A 90 -7.16 2.71 -1.75
N GLY A 91 -8.32 3.06 -1.18
CA GLY A 91 -9.01 2.21 -0.22
C GLY A 91 -9.59 0.97 -0.89
N MET A 92 -9.19 -0.22 -0.42
CA MET A 92 -9.62 -1.50 -0.99
C MET A 92 -9.70 -2.56 0.12
N GLU A 93 -10.70 -3.43 0.06
CA GLU A 93 -10.75 -4.61 0.93
C GLU A 93 -9.55 -5.53 0.68
N LEU A 94 -8.64 -5.59 1.65
CA LEU A 94 -7.46 -6.45 1.64
C LEU A 94 -7.64 -7.56 2.67
N LYS A 95 -7.33 -8.80 2.29
CA LYS A 95 -7.54 -9.97 3.18
C LYS A 95 -6.37 -10.24 4.11
N ARG A 96 -5.15 -10.22 3.55
CA ARG A 96 -3.93 -10.72 4.23
C ARG A 96 -2.96 -9.61 4.62
N TYR A 97 -3.08 -8.46 3.98
CA TYR A 97 -2.19 -7.32 4.14
C TYR A 97 -3.02 -6.11 4.48
N GLU A 98 -2.44 -5.17 5.20
CA GLU A 98 -3.07 -3.88 5.47
C GLU A 98 -2.70 -2.87 4.39
N ILE A 99 -1.55 -3.08 3.73
CA ILE A 99 -1.03 -2.23 2.67
C ILE A 99 -0.55 -3.08 1.49
N ILE A 100 -0.80 -2.59 0.27
CA ILE A 100 -0.05 -2.97 -0.92
C ILE A 100 0.71 -1.73 -1.41
N LEU A 101 2.03 -1.79 -1.44
CA LEU A 101 2.88 -0.76 -2.02
C LEU A 101 3.30 -1.16 -3.44
N MET A 102 3.04 -0.29 -4.41
CA MET A 102 3.62 -0.44 -5.73
C MET A 102 5.14 -0.28 -5.65
N MET A 103 5.88 -1.20 -6.27
CA MET A 103 7.32 -1.08 -6.51
C MET A 103 7.61 -0.76 -7.99
N GLY A 104 7.22 0.43 -8.45
CA GLY A 104 7.38 0.87 -9.83
C GLY A 104 7.65 2.38 -9.88
N GLY A 105 8.63 2.78 -10.68
CA GLY A 105 8.93 4.18 -11.00
C GLY A 105 8.06 4.73 -12.11
#